data_AF-A0A3P6NNG0-F1
#
_entry.id   AF-A0A3P6NNG0-F1
#
_cell.length_a   1.000
_cell.length_b   1.000
_cell.length_c   1.000
_cell.angle_alpha   90.00
_cell.angle_beta   90.00
_cell.angle_gamma   90.00
#
_symmetry.space_group_name_H-M   'P 1'
#
loop_
_entity.id
_entity.type
_entity.pdbx_description
1 polymer ?
#
loop_
_entity_poly.entity_id
_entity_poly.type
_entity_poly.pdbx_seq_one_letter_code
_entity_poly.pdbx_strand_id
1 'polypeptide(L)'
;MTDDNFTSIVQAVKWGRNVYDSISKFLQFQLTVNVVAVMTAFVGACTVSDSPLKAVHMLWINLIMDTLASLALATERPTDDLLNRKPYGRNKSLISRTMVKNIASHAIYQMIILFTLFFYGHRLFGIKSGLYAALFAPPSQHFTIVFNTFVLMTLFNEINSRKVHNERNVLKV
;
A
#
# COMPACT_ATOMS: atom_id res chain seq x y z
N MET A 1 -13.24 -15.07 31.22
CA MET A 1 -14.69 -15.12 30.98
C MET A 1 -15.39 -15.06 32.33
N THR A 2 -15.42 -13.87 32.93
CA THR A 2 -15.82 -13.74 34.34
C THR A 2 -16.60 -12.46 34.62
N ASP A 3 -17.32 -11.87 33.65
CA ASP A 3 -18.36 -10.85 33.94
C ASP A 3 -19.43 -10.77 32.82
N ASP A 4 -20.67 -11.10 33.21
CA ASP A 4 -22.02 -10.86 32.66
C ASP A 4 -22.25 -10.64 31.15
N ASN A 5 -22.39 -11.80 30.49
CA ASN A 5 -23.24 -12.25 29.38
C ASN A 5 -23.67 -11.35 28.19
N PHE A 6 -23.80 -10.03 28.30
CA PHE A 6 -24.12 -9.15 27.16
C PHE A 6 -22.98 -8.20 26.82
N THR A 7 -22.25 -7.70 27.82
CA THR A 7 -21.11 -6.80 27.62
C THR A 7 -19.98 -7.49 26.86
N SER A 8 -19.71 -8.76 27.18
CA SER A 8 -18.72 -9.59 26.46
C SER A 8 -19.09 -9.81 24.98
N ILE A 9 -20.39 -9.97 24.68
CA ILE A 9 -20.90 -10.11 23.30
C ILE A 9 -20.71 -8.80 22.53
N VAL A 10 -21.06 -7.66 23.14
CA VAL A 10 -20.88 -6.35 22.51
C VAL A 10 -19.40 -6.07 22.25
N GLN A 11 -18.50 -6.42 23.18
CA GLN A 11 -17.05 -6.30 22.99
C GLN A 11 -16.54 -7.19 21.84
N ALA A 12 -17.00 -8.44 21.77
CA ALA A 12 -16.64 -9.34 20.66
C ALA A 12 -17.10 -8.80 19.30
N VAL A 13 -18.32 -8.24 19.22
CA VAL A 13 -18.83 -7.60 18.00
C VAL A 13 -17.99 -6.36 17.65
N LYS A 14 -17.63 -5.53 18.64
CA LYS A 14 -16.79 -4.34 18.43
C LYS A 14 -15.41 -4.72 17.87
N TRP A 15 -14.78 -5.76 18.41
CA TRP A 15 -13.53 -6.32 17.89
C TRP A 15 -13.68 -6.88 16.47
N GLY A 16 -14.77 -7.61 16.19
CA GLY A 16 -15.03 -8.13 14.84
C GLY A 16 -15.17 -7.02 13.80
N ARG A 17 -15.80 -5.90 14.14
CA ARG A 17 -15.90 -4.71 13.25
C ARG A 17 -14.56 -4.05 13.04
N ASN A 18 -13.73 -3.95 14.09
CA ASN A 18 -12.38 -3.41 14.00
C ASN A 18 -11.50 -4.25 13.07
N VAL A 19 -11.51 -5.58 13.24
CA VAL A 19 -10.77 -6.52 12.38
C VAL A 19 -11.19 -6.38 10.91
N TYR A 20 -12.50 -6.29 10.63
CA TYR A 20 -12.99 -6.09 9.27
C TYR A 20 -12.48 -4.77 8.64
N ASP A 21 -12.50 -3.68 9.42
CA ASP A 21 -12.00 -2.39 8.95
C ASP A 21 -10.50 -2.48 8.67
N SER A 22 -9.70 -3.03 9.59
CA SER A 22 -8.26 -3.21 9.43
C SER A 22 -7.91 -4.09 8.22
N ILE A 23 -8.63 -5.19 7.98
CA ILE A 23 -8.46 -6.04 6.77
C ILE A 23 -8.75 -5.22 5.51
N SER A 24 -9.80 -4.39 5.54
CA SER A 24 -10.15 -3.54 4.38
C SER A 24 -9.05 -2.51 4.10
N LYS A 25 -8.47 -1.87 5.13
CA LYS A 25 -7.33 -0.95 4.94
C LYS A 25 -6.10 -1.67 4.38
N PHE A 26 -5.80 -2.85 4.91
CA PHE A 26 -4.70 -3.67 4.42
C PHE A 26 -4.88 -4.03 2.94
N LEU A 27 -6.07 -4.48 2.54
CA LEU A 27 -6.36 -4.77 1.14
C LEU A 27 -6.27 -3.53 0.25
N GLN A 28 -6.61 -2.34 0.76
CA GLN A 28 -6.43 -1.09 0.02
C GLN A 28 -4.95 -0.89 -0.34
N PHE A 29 -4.10 -1.06 0.68
CA PHE A 29 -2.67 -0.85 0.58
C PHE A 29 -2.03 -1.89 -0.34
N GLN A 30 -2.28 -3.17 -0.08
CA GLN A 30 -1.75 -4.30 -0.86
C GLN A 30 -2.13 -4.20 -2.33
N LEU A 31 -3.38 -3.84 -2.63
CA LEU A 31 -3.87 -3.74 -4.01
C LEU A 31 -3.25 -2.55 -4.74
N THR A 32 -3.03 -1.41 -4.06
CA THR A 32 -2.33 -0.25 -4.64
C THR A 32 -0.90 -0.61 -5.05
N VAL A 33 -0.15 -1.25 -4.17
CA VAL A 33 1.25 -1.59 -4.42
C VAL A 33 1.36 -2.62 -5.53
N ASN A 34 0.51 -3.65 -5.53
CA ASN A 34 0.51 -4.66 -6.59
C ASN A 34 0.20 -4.05 -7.97
N VAL A 35 -0.77 -3.13 -8.06
CA VAL A 35 -1.07 -2.45 -9.33
C VAL A 35 0.14 -1.66 -9.84
N VAL A 36 0.78 -0.86 -8.98
CA VAL A 36 1.96 -0.06 -9.37
C VAL A 36 3.12 -0.96 -9.78
N ALA A 37 3.32 -2.06 -9.06
CA ALA A 37 4.41 -2.98 -9.31
C ALA A 37 4.23 -3.75 -10.62
N VAL A 38 3.02 -4.24 -10.91
CA VAL A 38 2.68 -4.90 -12.19
C VAL A 38 2.82 -3.92 -13.35
N MET A 39 2.29 -2.70 -13.23
CA MET A 39 2.41 -1.67 -14.28
C MET A 39 3.87 -1.31 -14.54
N THR A 40 4.69 -1.20 -13.49
CA THR A 40 6.11 -0.88 -13.62
C THR A 40 6.89 -2.04 -14.25
N ALA A 41 6.59 -3.28 -13.88
CA ALA A 41 7.20 -4.46 -14.49
C ALA A 41 6.82 -4.58 -15.98
N PHE A 42 5.55 -4.32 -16.32
CA PHE A 42 5.06 -4.32 -17.69
C PHE A 42 5.76 -3.24 -18.56
N VAL A 43 5.78 -1.99 -18.09
CA VAL A 43 6.45 -0.90 -18.81
C VAL A 43 7.97 -1.12 -18.90
N GLY A 44 8.56 -1.66 -17.84
CA GLY A 44 9.94 -2.12 -17.81
C GLY A 44 10.21 -3.07 -18.96
N ALA A 45 9.52 -4.22 -18.97
CA ALA A 45 9.66 -5.27 -19.99
C ALA A 45 9.42 -4.78 -21.44
N CYS A 46 8.50 -3.84 -21.65
CA CYS A 46 8.25 -3.26 -22.98
C CYS A 46 9.38 -2.32 -23.45
N THR A 47 10.05 -1.61 -22.54
CA THR A 47 11.03 -0.57 -22.87
C THR A 47 12.46 -1.11 -22.90
N VAL A 48 12.80 -1.88 -21.87
CA VAL A 48 14.11 -2.49 -21.64
C VAL A 48 13.78 -3.95 -21.42
N SER A 49 14.35 -4.88 -22.17
CA SER A 49 14.08 -6.31 -21.98
C SER A 49 14.53 -6.87 -20.60
N ASP A 50 14.75 -6.00 -19.62
CA ASP A 50 15.00 -6.24 -18.21
C ASP A 50 14.16 -5.26 -17.35
N SER A 51 13.61 -5.73 -16.24
CA SER A 51 12.70 -4.97 -15.37
C SER A 51 13.48 -4.26 -14.26
N PRO A 52 13.18 -2.98 -13.94
CA PRO A 52 13.78 -2.29 -12.80
C PRO A 52 13.48 -2.98 -11.45
N LEU A 53 12.38 -3.72 -11.40
CA LEU A 53 11.95 -4.47 -10.23
C LEU A 53 12.25 -5.95 -10.48
N LYS A 54 13.37 -6.43 -9.93
CA LYS A 54 13.70 -7.86 -9.91
C LYS A 54 12.70 -8.62 -9.05
N ALA A 55 12.46 -9.90 -9.37
CA ALA A 55 11.54 -10.77 -8.63
C ALA A 55 11.84 -10.79 -7.10
N VAL A 56 13.13 -10.74 -6.73
CA VAL A 56 13.56 -10.68 -5.31
C VAL A 56 13.11 -9.39 -4.62
N HIS A 57 13.18 -8.24 -5.30
CA HIS A 57 12.73 -6.96 -4.74
C HIS A 57 11.22 -6.96 -4.50
N MET A 58 10.46 -7.53 -5.44
CA MET A 58 9.00 -7.68 -5.34
C MET A 58 8.62 -8.57 -4.15
N LEU A 59 9.33 -9.69 -3.96
CA LEU A 59 9.12 -10.59 -2.84
C LEU A 59 9.43 -9.91 -1.50
N TRP A 60 10.54 -9.17 -1.43
CA TRP A 60 10.92 -8.43 -0.23
C TRP A 60 9.90 -7.36 0.16
N ILE A 61 9.35 -6.63 -0.83
CA ILE A 61 8.31 -5.64 -0.59
C ILE A 61 7.05 -6.31 -0.04
N ASN A 62 6.57 -7.40 -0.66
CA ASN A 62 5.42 -8.15 -0.15
C ASN A 62 5.60 -8.60 1.29
N LEU A 63 6.77 -9.11 1.64
CA LEU A 63 7.05 -9.58 2.99
C LEU A 63 7.02 -8.43 4.02
N ILE A 64 7.59 -7.27 3.69
CA ILE A 64 7.52 -6.09 4.57
C ILE A 64 6.08 -5.58 4.70
N MET A 65 5.34 -5.52 3.60
CA MET A 65 3.94 -5.09 3.62
C MET A 65 3.09 -6.00 4.51
N ASP A 66 3.25 -7.32 4.40
CA ASP A 66 2.52 -8.28 5.23
C ASP A 66 2.89 -8.15 6.72
N THR A 67 4.17 -7.91 7.04
CA THR A 67 4.59 -7.69 8.43
C THR A 67 4.04 -6.39 9.02
N LEU A 68 4.10 -5.29 8.28
CA LEU A 68 3.58 -4.00 8.71
C LEU A 68 2.04 -4.03 8.85
N ALA A 69 1.36 -4.74 7.96
CA ALA A 69 -0.07 -5.00 8.08
C ALA A 69 -0.44 -5.81 9.33
N SER A 70 0.33 -6.85 9.64
CA SER A 70 0.14 -7.64 10.86
C SER A 70 0.31 -6.78 12.12
N LEU A 71 1.26 -5.85 12.08
CA LEU A 71 1.50 -4.89 13.16
C LEU A 71 0.38 -3.85 13.26
N ALA A 72 -0.13 -3.35 12.13
CA ALA A 72 -1.28 -2.46 12.09
C ALA A 72 -2.53 -3.14 12.67
N LEU A 73 -2.79 -4.39 12.29
CA LEU A 73 -3.86 -5.23 12.85
C LEU A 73 -3.73 -5.42 14.36
N ALA A 74 -2.51 -5.62 14.86
CA ALA A 74 -2.24 -5.79 16.28
C ALA A 74 -2.38 -4.48 17.10
N THR A 75 -2.19 -3.32 16.46
CA THR A 75 -2.14 -2.02 17.15
C THR A 75 -3.41 -1.18 17.05
N GLU A 76 -4.30 -1.45 16.09
CA GLU A 76 -5.59 -0.76 15.99
C GLU A 76 -6.55 -1.21 17.10
N ARG A 77 -6.78 -0.33 18.09
CA ARG A 77 -7.73 -0.58 19.19
C ARG A 77 -9.16 -0.23 18.75
N PRO A 78 -10.17 -1.00 19.19
CA PRO A 78 -11.56 -0.76 18.81
C PRO A 78 -12.09 0.55 19.42
N THR A 79 -12.55 1.46 18.56
CA THR A 79 -13.15 2.76 18.97
C THR A 79 -14.67 2.63 19.15
N ASP A 80 -15.27 3.35 20.10
CA ASP A 80 -16.73 3.29 20.35
C ASP A 80 -17.57 3.80 19.17
N ASP A 81 -16.98 4.66 18.32
CA ASP A 81 -17.64 5.15 17.12
C ASP A 81 -17.95 4.05 16.09
N LEU A 82 -17.25 2.90 16.18
CA LEU A 82 -17.57 1.72 15.39
C LEU A 82 -19.00 1.22 15.66
N LEU A 83 -19.51 1.37 16.89
CA LEU A 83 -20.85 0.92 17.29
C LEU A 83 -21.95 1.85 16.78
N ASN A 84 -21.68 3.15 16.67
CA ASN A 84 -22.64 4.16 16.17
C ASN A 84 -22.93 4.04 14.67
N ARG A 85 -22.07 3.32 13.94
CA ARG A 85 -22.21 3.17 12.49
C ARG A 85 -23.20 2.06 12.15
N LYS A 86 -24.03 2.27 11.11
CA LYS A 86 -24.95 1.23 10.60
C LYS A 86 -24.17 -0.06 10.27
N PRO A 87 -24.73 -1.25 10.57
CA PRO A 87 -24.07 -2.52 10.29
C PRO A 87 -23.74 -2.66 8.80
N TYR A 88 -22.63 -3.32 8.49
CA TYR A 88 -22.28 -3.65 7.12
C TYR A 88 -23.33 -4.62 6.56
N GLY A 89 -23.99 -4.23 5.47
CA GLY A 89 -24.95 -5.12 4.79
C GLY A 89 -24.23 -6.30 4.14
N ARG A 90 -24.82 -7.50 4.17
CA ARG A 90 -24.26 -8.74 3.58
C ARG A 90 -23.80 -8.60 2.12
N ASN A 91 -24.40 -7.69 1.35
CA ASN A 91 -24.07 -7.46 -0.07
C ASN A 91 -23.17 -6.24 -0.31
N LYS A 92 -22.57 -5.63 0.72
CA LYS A 92 -21.60 -4.56 0.49
C LYS A 92 -20.25 -5.14 0.08
N SER A 93 -19.73 -4.64 -1.04
CA SER A 93 -18.35 -4.89 -1.46
C SER A 93 -17.39 -4.49 -0.34
N LEU A 94 -16.42 -5.36 -0.06
CA LEU A 94 -15.33 -5.10 0.87
C LEU A 94 -14.53 -3.85 0.47
N ILE A 95 -14.43 -3.61 -0.85
CA ILE A 95 -13.80 -2.42 -1.42
C ILE A 95 -14.90 -1.42 -1.78
N SER A 96 -14.94 -0.31 -1.03
CA SER A 96 -15.86 0.81 -1.30
C SER A 96 -15.40 1.62 -2.53
N ARG A 97 -16.32 2.30 -3.22
CA ARG A 97 -15.97 3.21 -4.34
C ARG A 97 -14.99 4.31 -3.92
N THR A 98 -15.09 4.80 -2.68
CA THR A 98 -14.13 5.78 -2.13
C THR A 98 -12.74 5.18 -1.98
N MET A 99 -12.66 3.93 -1.54
CA MET A 99 -11.41 3.17 -1.40
C MET A 99 -10.76 2.96 -2.77
N VAL A 100 -11.54 2.58 -3.79
CA VAL A 100 -11.05 2.48 -5.18
C VAL A 100 -10.53 3.83 -5.69
N LYS A 101 -11.23 4.93 -5.43
CA LYS A 101 -10.79 6.26 -5.84
C LYS A 101 -9.44 6.63 -5.22
N ASN A 102 -9.26 6.34 -3.93
CA ASN A 102 -8.00 6.58 -3.23
C ASN A 102 -6.87 5.68 -3.76
N ILE A 103 -7.14 4.39 -3.98
CA ILE A 103 -6.20 3.46 -4.62
C ILE A 103 -5.76 4.02 -5.97
N ALA A 104 -6.71 4.42 -6.82
CA ALA A 104 -6.41 4.94 -8.15
C ALA A 104 -5.58 6.23 -8.11
N SER A 105 -5.91 7.19 -7.24
CA SER A 105 -5.12 8.42 -7.12
C SER A 105 -3.70 8.16 -6.64
N HIS A 106 -3.52 7.26 -5.66
CA HIS A 106 -2.19 6.90 -5.16
C HIS A 106 -1.38 6.12 -6.19
N ALA A 107 -2.01 5.17 -6.88
CA ALA A 107 -1.38 4.41 -7.94
C ALA A 107 -0.90 5.31 -9.08
N ILE A 108 -1.74 6.25 -9.54
CA ILE A 108 -1.38 7.22 -10.58
C ILE A 108 -0.21 8.10 -10.11
N TYR A 109 -0.27 8.63 -8.89
CA TYR A 109 0.80 9.45 -8.32
C TYR A 109 2.14 8.71 -8.28
N GLN A 110 2.16 7.48 -7.72
CA GLN A 110 3.37 6.68 -7.66
C GLN A 110 3.89 6.33 -9.05
N MET A 111 2.99 5.98 -9.98
CA MET A 111 3.35 5.64 -11.35
C MET A 111 4.00 6.82 -12.09
N ILE A 112 3.48 8.04 -11.94
CA ILE A 112 4.07 9.25 -12.55
C ILE A 112 5.49 9.46 -12.03
N ILE A 113 5.70 9.37 -10.72
CA ILE A 113 7.03 9.57 -10.12
C ILE A 113 7.99 8.46 -10.54
N LEU A 114 7.57 7.20 -10.46
CA LEU A 114 8.40 6.07 -10.85
C LEU A 114 8.79 6.12 -12.32
N PHE A 115 7.87 6.44 -13.22
CA PHE A 115 8.18 6.58 -14.63
C PHE A 115 9.08 7.79 -14.92
N THR A 116 8.86 8.91 -14.22
CA THR A 116 9.76 10.06 -14.35
C THR A 116 11.17 9.69 -13.91
N LEU A 117 11.33 8.98 -12.78
CA LEU A 117 12.64 8.51 -12.32
C LEU A 117 13.23 7.42 -13.21
N PHE A 118 12.40 6.54 -13.76
CA PHE A 118 12.83 5.47 -14.65
C PHE A 118 13.37 6.03 -15.97
N PHE A 119 12.63 6.91 -16.65
CA PHE A 119 13.05 7.47 -17.95
C PHE A 119 14.01 8.66 -17.83
N TYR A 120 13.76 9.58 -16.90
CA TYR A 120 14.50 10.84 -16.77
C TYR A 120 15.47 10.87 -15.58
N GLY A 121 15.49 9.85 -14.72
CA GLY A 121 16.38 9.81 -13.55
C GLY A 121 17.87 9.92 -13.91
N HIS A 122 18.30 9.34 -15.03
CA HIS A 122 19.66 9.50 -15.54
C HIS A 122 20.04 10.97 -15.77
N ARG A 123 19.13 11.75 -16.37
CA ARG A 123 19.36 13.17 -16.68
C ARG A 123 19.19 14.07 -15.47
N LEU A 124 18.23 13.76 -14.59
CA LEU A 124 17.94 14.54 -13.39
C LEU A 124 19.06 14.46 -12.36
N PHE A 125 19.66 13.28 -12.17
CA PHE A 125 20.70 13.07 -11.15
C PHE A 125 22.13 13.04 -11.72
N GLY A 126 22.30 13.07 -13.05
CA GLY A 126 23.63 13.03 -13.68
C GLY A 126 24.38 11.70 -13.48
N ILE A 127 23.67 10.60 -13.20
CA ILE A 127 24.24 9.28 -12.84
C ILE A 127 24.11 8.34 -14.02
N LYS A 128 25.18 7.65 -14.45
CA LYS A 128 25.17 6.66 -15.57
C LYS A 128 23.87 5.82 -15.64
N SER A 129 23.24 5.82 -16.82
CA SER A 129 21.94 5.15 -17.02
C SER A 129 22.06 3.65 -16.82
N GLY A 130 21.18 3.10 -15.97
CA GLY A 130 21.05 1.66 -15.79
C GLY A 130 20.32 0.95 -16.93
N LEU A 131 19.59 1.70 -17.78
CA LEU A 131 18.69 1.12 -18.80
C LEU A 131 19.40 0.27 -19.86
N TYR A 132 20.66 0.57 -20.17
CA TYR A 132 21.42 -0.12 -21.22
C TYR A 132 22.52 -1.03 -20.65
N ALA A 133 22.48 -1.28 -19.34
CA ALA A 133 23.43 -2.16 -18.70
C ALA A 133 23.16 -3.62 -19.14
N ALA A 134 24.20 -4.37 -19.47
CA ALA A 134 24.06 -5.78 -19.84
C ALA A 134 23.38 -6.58 -18.70
N LEU A 135 22.73 -7.69 -19.02
CA LEU A 135 21.96 -8.55 -18.08
C LEU A 135 22.74 -8.99 -16.81
N PHE A 136 24.08 -8.96 -16.85
CA PHE A 136 24.99 -9.28 -15.73
C PHE A 136 25.80 -8.08 -15.21
N ALA A 137 25.41 -6.85 -15.56
CA ALA A 137 26.08 -5.65 -15.08
C ALA A 137 25.89 -5.46 -13.57
N PRO A 138 26.86 -4.84 -12.88
CA PRO A 138 26.72 -4.50 -11.47
C PRO A 138 25.50 -3.59 -11.25
N PRO A 139 24.86 -3.67 -10.07
CA PRO A 139 23.66 -2.89 -9.76
C PRO A 139 23.92 -1.41 -10.00
N SER A 140 23.13 -0.81 -10.89
CA SER A 140 23.27 0.59 -11.22
C SER A 140 22.67 1.45 -10.12
N GLN A 141 23.34 2.54 -9.78
CA GLN A 141 22.84 3.53 -8.82
C GLN A 141 21.45 4.06 -9.22
N HIS A 142 21.17 4.12 -10.52
CA HIS A 142 19.88 4.52 -11.07
C HIS A 142 18.73 3.60 -10.64
N PHE A 143 18.86 2.27 -10.77
CA PHE A 143 17.83 1.33 -10.30
C PHE A 143 17.68 1.32 -8.78
N THR A 144 18.77 1.52 -8.04
CA THR A 144 18.72 1.64 -6.57
C THR A 144 17.89 2.85 -6.13
N ILE A 145 18.03 4.00 -6.80
CA ILE A 145 17.24 5.20 -6.49
C ILE A 145 15.77 4.98 -6.81
N VAL A 146 15.45 4.36 -7.95
CA VAL A 146 14.06 4.02 -8.32
C VAL A 146 13.45 3.09 -7.27
N PHE A 147 14.16 2.04 -6.88
CA PHE A 147 13.71 1.09 -5.86
C PHE A 147 13.54 1.75 -4.48
N ASN A 148 14.50 2.55 -4.03
CA ASN A 148 14.43 3.22 -2.74
C ASN A 148 13.25 4.21 -2.70
N THR A 149 13.07 5.00 -3.76
CA THR A 149 11.94 5.94 -3.85
C THR A 149 10.62 5.18 -3.85
N PHE A 150 10.54 4.04 -4.54
CA PHE A 150 9.35 3.19 -4.51
C PHE A 150 9.01 2.70 -3.10
N VAL A 151 10.01 2.20 -2.37
CA VAL A 151 9.84 1.71 -0.99
C VAL A 151 9.38 2.84 -0.08
N LEU A 152 10.02 4.01 -0.14
CA LEU A 152 9.62 5.17 0.67
C LEU A 152 8.19 5.61 0.34
N MET A 153 7.83 5.73 -0.94
CA MET A 153 6.47 6.07 -1.35
C MET A 153 5.44 5.05 -0.88
N THR A 154 5.82 3.77 -0.83
CA THR A 154 4.98 2.68 -0.32
C THR A 154 4.76 2.84 1.18
N LEU A 155 5.81 3.08 1.97
CA LEU A 155 5.69 3.35 3.41
C LEU A 155 4.80 4.59 3.70
N PHE A 156 4.95 5.67 2.94
CA PHE A 156 4.08 6.84 3.08
C PHE A 156 2.62 6.54 2.69
N ASN A 157 2.40 5.72 1.66
CA ASN A 157 1.06 5.28 1.28
C ASN A 157 0.39 4.44 2.38
N GLU A 158 1.15 3.64 3.11
CA GLU A 158 0.65 2.87 4.24
C GLU A 158 0.08 3.78 5.34
N ILE A 159 0.84 4.82 5.73
CA ILE A 159 0.42 5.80 6.73
C ILE A 159 -0.88 6.50 6.28
N ASN A 160 -0.99 6.85 5.00
CA ASN A 160 -2.17 7.49 4.44
C ASN A 160 -3.38 6.52 4.38
N SER A 161 -3.12 5.25 4.04
CA SER A 161 -4.15 4.20 3.99
C SER A 161 -4.75 3.84 5.35
N ARG A 162 -4.10 4.24 6.46
CA ARG A 162 -4.62 4.04 7.82
C ARG A 162 -5.93 4.81 8.08
N LYS A 163 -6.24 5.85 7.31
CA LYS A 163 -7.53 6.58 7.36
C LYS A 163 -8.39 6.30 6.12
N VAL A 164 -9.18 5.23 6.16
CA VAL A 164 -10.09 4.79 5.06
C VAL A 164 -11.45 5.47 5.09
N HIS A 165 -11.88 5.98 6.25
CA HIS A 165 -13.12 6.73 6.39
C HIS A 165 -12.87 8.20 6.11
N ASN A 166 -13.83 8.81 5.41
CA ASN A 166 -13.86 10.18 4.92
C ASN A 166 -13.80 11.23 6.05
N GLU A 167 -12.72 11.24 6.83
CA GLU A 167 -12.38 12.32 7.73
C GLU A 167 -11.71 13.41 6.89
N ARG A 168 -12.50 14.40 6.48
CA ARG A 168 -12.00 15.64 5.85
C ARG A 168 -11.07 16.47 6.75
N ASN A 169 -10.73 16.00 7.95
CA ASN A 169 -9.91 16.72 8.91
C ASN A 169 -8.57 16.03 9.14
N VAL A 170 -7.55 16.61 8.52
CA VAL A 170 -6.12 16.26 8.66
C VAL A 170 -5.52 16.66 10.03
N LEU A 171 -6.28 17.29 10.93
CA LEU A 171 -5.77 17.93 12.16
C LEU A 171 -6.54 17.59 13.46
N LYS A 172 -7.16 16.41 13.57
CA LYS A 172 -7.61 15.94 14.89
C LYS A 172 -6.93 14.63 15.26
N VAL A 173 -6.10 14.77 16.29
CA VAL A 173 -5.50 13.74 17.15
C VAL A 173 -6.61 13.01 17.89
#